data_AF-J9F4H0-F1
#
_entry.id   AF-J9F4H0-F1
#
_cell.length_a   1.000
_cell.length_b   1.000
_cell.length_c   1.000
_cell.angle_alpha   90.00
_cell.angle_beta   90.00
_cell.angle_gamma   90.00
#
_symmetry.space_group_name_H-M   'P 1'
#
loop_
_entity.id
_entity.type
_entity.pdbx_description
1 polymer ?
#
loop_
_entity_poly.entity_id
_entity_poly.type
_entity_poly.pdbx_seq_one_letter_code
_entity_poly.pdbx_strand_id
1 'polypeptide(L)'
;YVVADAWFSKSKFVNEACLLGFHVISRLRDDAALWYSYDGVRTGKRGRPRIKGEKIDFKKLDLQRCEVLDIEGGKAYSVKAYSKAMKRNIKVVL
;
A
#
# COMPACT_ATOMS: atom_id res chain seq x y z
N TYR A 1 -17.70 -0.93 -3.78
CA TYR A 1 -16.56 -1.53 -3.06
C TYR A 1 -16.67 -3.05 -3.17
N VAL A 2 -15.55 -3.77 -3.24
CA VAL A 2 -15.48 -5.23 -3.25
C VAL A 2 -14.61 -5.65 -2.09
N VAL A 3 -15.15 -6.48 -1.20
CA VAL A 3 -14.37 -7.07 -0.10
C VAL A 3 -13.96 -8.47 -0.52
N ALA A 4 -12.67 -8.78 -0.42
CA ALA A 4 -12.13 -10.05 -0.83
C ALA A 4 -11.17 -10.61 0.22
N ASP A 5 -11.07 -11.94 0.26
CA ASP A 5 -10.08 -12.62 1.11
C ASP A 5 -8.65 -12.37 0.62
N ALA A 6 -7.67 -12.58 1.50
CA ALA A 6 -6.24 -12.43 1.20
C ALA A 6 -5.76 -13.25 -0.01
N TRP A 7 -6.43 -14.36 -0.32
CA TRP A 7 -6.16 -15.11 -1.55
C TRP A 7 -6.25 -14.24 -2.82
N PHE A 8 -7.15 -13.26 -2.83
CA PHE A 8 -7.43 -12.36 -3.94
C PHE A 8 -6.56 -11.10 -3.96
N SER A 9 -5.64 -10.92 -3.01
CA SER A 9 -4.64 -9.84 -3.00
C SER A 9 -3.52 -10.05 -4.04
N LYS A 10 -3.91 -10.38 -5.27
CA LYS A 10 -3.04 -10.60 -6.43
C LYS A 10 -3.28 -9.50 -7.45
N SER A 11 -2.22 -9.10 -8.13
CA SER A 11 -2.26 -7.99 -9.10
C SER A 11 -3.31 -8.16 -10.18
N LYS A 12 -3.48 -9.37 -10.74
CA LYS A 12 -4.48 -9.62 -11.81
C LYS A 12 -5.90 -9.25 -11.35
N PHE A 13 -6.34 -9.84 -10.25
CA PHE A 13 -7.68 -9.59 -9.69
C PHE A 13 -7.89 -8.13 -9.33
N VAL A 14 -6.95 -7.54 -8.57
CA VAL A 14 -7.07 -6.15 -8.12
C VAL A 14 -7.06 -5.18 -9.31
N ASN A 15 -6.22 -5.42 -10.32
CA ASN A 15 -6.15 -4.56 -11.49
C ASN A 15 -7.44 -4.61 -12.30
N GLU A 16 -7.98 -5.80 -12.55
CA GLU A 16 -9.25 -5.97 -13.28
C GLU A 16 -10.42 -5.34 -12.52
N ALA A 17 -10.53 -5.59 -11.21
CA ALA A 17 -11.55 -4.97 -10.38
C ALA A 17 -11.46 -3.44 -10.40
N CYS A 18 -10.25 -2.88 -10.28
CA CYS A 18 -10.06 -1.42 -10.38
C CYS A 18 -10.37 -0.87 -11.79
N LEU A 19 -10.07 -1.61 -12.86
CA LEU A 19 -10.42 -1.21 -14.23
C LEU A 19 -11.94 -1.14 -14.43
N LEU A 20 -12.69 -2.01 -13.77
CA LEU A 20 -14.15 -1.99 -13.74
C LEU A 20 -14.73 -0.90 -12.82
N GLY A 21 -13.89 -0.07 -12.19
CA GLY A 21 -14.32 1.01 -11.29
C GLY A 21 -14.56 0.57 -9.84
N PHE A 22 -14.20 -0.66 -9.47
CA PHE A 22 -14.35 -1.12 -8.09
C PHE A 22 -13.14 -0.73 -7.22
N HIS A 23 -13.46 -0.34 -5.99
CA HIS A 23 -12.49 -0.23 -4.90
C HIS A 23 -12.41 -1.58 -4.17
N VAL A 24 -11.23 -2.22 -4.21
CA VAL A 24 -10.98 -3.52 -3.55
C VAL A 24 -10.45 -3.29 -2.13
N ILE A 25 -11.10 -3.92 -1.16
CA ILE A 25 -10.66 -4.02 0.23
C ILE A 25 -10.33 -5.49 0.49
N SER A 26 -9.09 -5.78 0.84
CA SER A 26 -8.63 -7.15 1.10
C SER A 26 -7.55 -7.13 2.15
N ARG A 27 -7.49 -8.21 2.95
CA ARG A 27 -6.32 -8.51 3.77
C ARG A 27 -5.12 -8.79 2.85
N LEU A 28 -3.94 -8.29 3.20
CA LEU A 28 -2.69 -8.65 2.51
C LEU A 28 -2.12 -9.94 3.10
N ARG A 29 -1.28 -10.65 2.34
CA ARG A 29 -0.48 -11.75 2.88
C ARG A 29 0.52 -11.23 3.91
N ASP A 30 0.86 -12.05 4.89
CA ASP A 30 1.80 -11.67 5.97
C ASP A 30 3.22 -11.40 5.44
N ASP A 31 3.58 -11.98 4.30
CA ASP A 31 4.86 -11.80 3.60
C ASP A 31 4.83 -10.64 2.58
N ALA A 32 3.80 -9.80 2.61
CA ALA A 32 3.64 -8.71 1.65
C ALA A 32 4.80 -7.71 1.71
N ALA A 33 5.49 -7.58 0.58
CA ALA A 33 6.57 -6.62 0.45
C ALA A 33 6.01 -5.22 0.13
N LEU A 34 6.10 -4.32 1.12
CA LEU A 34 5.66 -2.94 1.03
C LEU A 34 6.83 -1.95 1.15
N TRP A 35 6.69 -0.81 0.48
CA TRP A 35 7.61 0.33 0.55
C TRP A 35 6.81 1.59 0.82
N TYR A 36 7.39 2.57 1.52
CA TYR A 36 6.78 3.90 1.59
C TYR A 36 6.67 4.51 0.18
N SER A 37 5.59 5.27 -0.08
CA SER A 37 5.50 6.04 -1.31
C SER A 37 6.69 6.99 -1.43
N TYR A 38 7.20 7.16 -2.65
CA TYR A 38 8.20 8.18 -2.92
C TYR A 38 7.48 9.43 -3.43
N ASP A 39 7.39 10.44 -2.57
CA ASP A 39 6.78 11.73 -2.88
C ASP A 39 7.84 12.82 -3.18
N GLY A 40 9.10 12.42 -3.42
CA GLY A 40 10.21 13.32 -3.72
C GLY A 40 10.24 13.83 -5.16
N VAL A 41 10.96 14.94 -5.37
CA VAL A 41 11.12 15.57 -6.69
C VAL A 41 11.86 14.63 -7.64
N ARG A 42 11.40 14.57 -8.90
CA ARG A 42 12.10 13.81 -9.95
C ARG A 42 13.48 14.41 -10.16
N THR A 43 14.51 13.56 -10.16
CA THR A 43 15.91 13.97 -10.29
C THR A 43 16.27 14.57 -11.65
N GLY A 44 15.41 14.46 -12.66
CA GLY A 44 15.69 14.92 -14.04
C GLY A 44 16.78 14.13 -14.78
N LYS A 45 17.44 13.18 -14.12
CA LYS A 45 18.50 12.34 -14.69
C LYS A 45 17.92 11.27 -15.61
N ARG A 46 18.71 10.85 -16.60
CA ARG A 46 18.38 9.75 -17.52
C ARG A 46 18.12 8.46 -16.72
N GLY A 47 16.97 7.83 -16.93
CA GLY A 47 16.58 6.58 -16.29
C GLY A 47 15.11 6.56 -15.83
N ARG A 48 14.67 5.43 -15.28
CA ARG A 48 13.31 5.32 -14.73
C ARG A 48 13.22 6.18 -13.46
N PRO A 49 12.23 7.08 -13.33
CA PRO A 49 12.01 7.84 -12.10
C PRO A 49 11.85 6.89 -10.90
N ARG A 50 12.31 7.33 -9.73
CA ARG A 50 12.09 6.61 -8.47
C ARG A 50 10.60 6.64 -8.12
N ILE A 51 10.04 5.47 -7.84
CA ILE A 51 8.59 5.32 -7.54
C ILE A 51 8.36 4.94 -6.06
N LYS A 52 9.39 4.40 -5.39
CA LYS A 52 9.27 3.87 -4.02
C LYS A 52 10.44 4.29 -3.14
N GLY A 53 10.12 4.53 -1.87
CA GLY A 53 11.06 4.93 -0.82
C GLY A 53 11.76 3.72 -0.20
N GLU A 54 11.81 3.70 1.13
CA GLU A 54 12.36 2.62 1.94
C GLU A 54 11.36 1.47 2.09
N LYS A 55 11.86 0.27 2.36
CA LYS A 55 11.01 -0.88 2.66
C LYS A 55 10.36 -0.64 4.03
N ILE A 56 9.07 -0.94 4.15
CA ILE A 56 8.37 -0.85 5.43
C ILE A 56 8.81 -2.03 6.29
N ASP A 57 9.22 -1.71 7.52
CA ASP A 57 9.43 -2.68 8.58
C ASP A 57 8.24 -2.58 9.55
N PHE A 58 7.41 -3.61 9.60
CA PHE A 58 6.25 -3.63 10.48
C PHE A 58 6.62 -3.72 11.97
N LYS A 59 7.83 -4.20 12.30
CA LYS A 59 8.32 -4.22 13.70
C LYS A 59 8.80 -2.86 14.15
N LYS A 60 9.23 -2.01 13.20
CA LYS A 60 9.73 -0.66 13.46
C LYS A 60 9.05 0.31 12.50
N LEU A 61 7.74 0.45 12.68
CA LEU A 61 6.92 1.32 11.84
C LEU A 61 7.26 2.79 12.09
N ASP A 62 7.41 3.56 11.02
CA ASP A 62 7.61 5.00 11.10
C ASP A 62 6.24 5.68 11.24
N LEU A 63 5.85 5.91 12.49
CA LEU A 63 4.56 6.50 12.83
C LEU A 63 4.39 7.93 12.28
N GLN A 64 5.48 8.65 11.98
CA GLN A 64 5.39 9.99 11.38
C GLN A 64 4.84 9.96 9.95
N ARG A 65 4.96 8.83 9.26
CA ARG A 65 4.44 8.60 7.91
C ARG A 65 3.06 7.96 7.90
N CYS A 66 2.46 7.76 9.08
CA CYS A 66 1.16 7.12 9.24
C CYS A 66 0.08 8.14 9.62
N GLU A 67 -1.10 7.98 9.05
CA GLU A 67 -2.32 8.64 9.50
C GLU A 67 -2.90 7.84 10.67
N VAL A 68 -3.17 8.49 11.79
CA VAL A 68 -3.84 7.86 12.94
C VAL A 68 -5.34 7.87 12.70
N LEU A 69 -5.96 6.70 12.85
CA LEU A 69 -7.40 6.50 12.76
C LEU A 69 -7.89 6.07 14.15
N ASP A 70 -8.75 6.88 14.76
CA ASP A 70 -9.45 6.48 15.99
C ASP A 70 -10.61 5.54 15.62
N ILE A 71 -10.62 4.35 16.22
CA ILE A 71 -11.63 3.31 16.00
C ILE A 71 -12.23 2.95 17.35
N GLU A 72 -13.50 2.55 17.38
CA GLU A 72 -14.10 1.96 18.58
C GLU A 72 -13.28 0.73 19.03
N GLY A 73 -12.55 0.88 20.14
CA GLY A 73 -11.68 -0.16 20.69
C GLY A 73 -10.17 0.07 20.51
N GLY A 74 -9.73 1.17 19.88
CA GLY A 74 -8.30 1.52 19.84
C GLY A 74 -7.90 2.51 18.75
N LYS A 75 -6.60 2.52 18.45
CA LYS A 75 -6.02 3.31 17.36
C LYS A 75 -5.54 2.38 16.26
N ALA A 76 -5.95 2.64 15.04
CA ALA A 76 -5.36 2.03 13.85
C ALA A 76 -4.44 3.04 13.16
N TYR A 77 -3.47 2.51 12.42
CA TYR A 77 -2.54 3.34 11.65
C TYR A 77 -2.74 3.06 10.17
N SER A 78 -2.92 4.10 9.39
CA SER A 78 -2.96 3.98 7.95
C SER A 78 -1.71 4.52 7.29
N VAL A 79 -1.20 3.78 6.31
CA VAL A 79 -0.02 4.17 5.54
C VAL A 79 -0.29 4.00 4.04
N LYS A 80 0.13 5.01 3.27
CA LYS A 80 0.17 4.92 1.82
C LYS A 80 1.48 4.21 1.41
N ALA A 81 1.35 2.97 0.94
CA ALA A 81 2.48 2.12 0.63
C ALA A 81 2.48 1.70 -0.84
N TYR A 82 3.66 1.65 -1.45
CA TYR A 82 3.86 1.00 -2.75
C TYR A 82 3.98 -0.52 -2.56
N SER A 83 3.02 -1.27 -3.11
CA SER A 83 3.08 -2.73 -3.16
C SER A 83 3.89 -3.18 -4.37
N LYS A 84 4.96 -3.96 -4.15
CA LYS A 84 5.75 -4.53 -5.26
C LYS A 84 4.96 -5.57 -6.04
N ALA A 85 4.13 -6.35 -5.36
CA ALA A 85 3.31 -7.38 -6.00
C ALA A 85 2.27 -6.77 -6.96
N MET A 86 1.62 -5.67 -6.55
CA MET A 86 0.59 -5.00 -7.35
C MET A 86 1.14 -3.89 -8.27
N LYS A 87 2.41 -3.50 -8.11
CA LYS A 87 3.07 -2.41 -8.84
C LYS A 87 2.31 -1.07 -8.77
N ARG A 88 1.70 -0.77 -7.61
CA ARG A 88 0.92 0.44 -7.38
C ARG A 88 0.96 0.85 -5.91
N ASN A 89 0.60 2.11 -5.67
CA ASN A 89 0.33 2.60 -4.32
C ASN A 89 -1.02 2.07 -3.85
N ILE A 90 -1.06 1.60 -2.62
CA ILE A 90 -2.24 1.13 -1.90
C ILE A 90 -2.30 1.82 -0.54
N LYS A 91 -3.50 1.95 0.02
CA LYS A 91 -3.69 2.35 1.42
C LYS A 91 -3.72 1.07 2.25
N VAL A 92 -2.84 0.98 3.23
CA VAL A 92 -2.77 -0.13 4.19
C VAL A 92 -3.24 0.39 5.54
N VAL A 93 -3.97 -0.43 6.28
CA VAL A 93 -4.39 -0.16 7.65
C VAL A 93 -3.80 -1.26 8.52
N LEU A 94 -3.16 -0.85 9.62
CA LEU A 94 -2.44 -1.66 10.60
C LEU A 94 -3.07 -1.48 11.98
#